data_AF-A0A914R1M6-F1
#
_entry.id   AF-A0A914R1M6-F1
#
_cell.length_a   1.000
_cell.length_b   1.000
_cell.length_c   1.000
_cell.angle_alpha   90.00
_cell.angle_beta   90.00
_cell.angle_gamma   90.00
#
_symmetry.space_group_name_H-M   'P 1'
#
loop_
_entity.id
_entity.type
_entity.pdbx_description
1 polymer ?
#
loop_
_entity_poly.entity_id
_entity_poly.type
_entity_poly.pdbx_seq_one_letter_code
_entity_poly.pdbx_strand_id
1 'polypeptide(L)' 'LQTPLHIASRLGNTDIVVLLLQAGASPNAATRDQYTPLHIAAKVQLLPVVALLIQII' A
#
# COMPACT_ATOMS: atom_id res chain seq x y z
N LEU A 1 -8.68 -3.66 -9.06
CA LEU A 1 -9.73 -2.99 -8.24
C LEU A 1 -9.06 -2.26 -7.09
N GLN A 2 -9.67 -1.22 -6.51
CA GLN A 2 -9.10 -0.60 -5.31
C GLN A 2 -9.26 -1.56 -4.12
N THR A 3 -8.16 -1.90 -3.46
CA THR A 3 -8.15 -2.83 -2.31
C THR A 3 -8.00 -2.04 -0.99
N PRO A 4 -8.27 -2.66 0.17
CA PRO A 4 -8.01 -2.05 1.47
C PRO A 4 -6.57 -1.54 1.61
N LEU A 5 -5.60 -2.26 1.04
CA LEU A 5 -4.19 -1.87 1.07
C LEU A 5 -3.95 -0.55 0.31
N HIS A 6 -4.60 -0.33 -0.83
CA HIS A 6 -4.53 0.97 -1.53
C HIS A 6 -5.06 2.14 -0.69
N ILE A 7 -6.12 1.89 0.09
CA ILE A 7 -6.74 2.91 0.94
C ILE A 7 -5.83 3.21 2.13
N ALA A 8 -5.37 2.18 2.84
CA ALA A 8 -4.43 2.33 3.94
C ALA A 8 -3.14 3.04 3.51
N SER A 9 -2.62 2.70 2.33
CA SER A 9 -1.43 3.36 1.76
C SER A 9 -1.67 4.81 1.34
N ARG A 10 -2.91 5.20 1.02
CA ARG A 10 -3.27 6.61 0.74
C ARG A 10 -3.39 7.43 2.01
N LEU A 11 -3.88 6.81 3.07
CA LEU A 11 -4.14 7.48 4.35
C LEU A 11 -2.89 7.55 5.24
N GLY A 12 -1.84 6.79 4.93
CA GLY A 12 -0.62 6.77 5.74
C GLY A 12 -0.70 5.90 6.98
N ASN A 13 -1.74 5.06 7.09
CA ASN A 13 -2.01 4.25 8.28
C ASN A 13 -1.10 3.02 8.30
N THR A 14 0.12 3.18 8.80
CA THR A 14 1.18 2.14 8.83
C THR A 14 0.72 0.87 9.53
N ASP A 15 0.00 0.97 10.65
CA ASP A 15 -0.46 -0.20 11.41
C ASP A 15 -1.44 -1.05 10.60
N ILE A 16 -2.33 -0.41 9.84
CA ILE A 16 -3.27 -1.09 8.95
C ILE A 16 -2.55 -1.67 7.74
N VAL A 17 -1.56 -0.96 7.19
CA VAL A 17 -0.71 -1.49 6.11
C VAL A 17 -0.02 -2.78 6.56
N VAL A 18 0.60 -2.79 7.74
CA VAL A 18 1.26 -3.99 8.30
C VAL A 18 0.26 -5.11 8.54
N LEU A 19 -0.89 -4.82 9.17
CA LEU A 19 -1.93 -5.81 9.44
C LEU A 19 -2.43 -6.48 8.15
N LEU A 20 -2.67 -5.70 7.10
CA LEU A 20 -3.14 -6.22 5.82
C LEU A 20 -2.09 -7.09 5.13
N LEU A 21 -0.80 -6.68 5.17
CA LEU A 21 0.29 -7.47 4.60
C LEU A 21 0.47 -8.79 5.35
N GLN A 22 0.40 -8.77 6.69
CA GLN A 22 0.43 -9.98 7.52
C GLN A 22 -0.76 -10.91 7.24
N ALA A 23 -1.93 -10.36 6.90
CA ALA A 23 -3.11 -11.11 6.50
C ALA A 23 -3.04 -11.63 5.04
N GLY A 24 -1.92 -11.47 4.34
CA GLY A 24 -1.71 -11.96 2.97
C GLY A 24 -2.27 -11.06 1.87
N ALA A 25 -2.56 -9.79 2.16
CA ALA A 25 -2.90 -8.83 1.11
C ALA A 25 -1.74 -8.70 0.12
N SER A 26 -2.04 -8.79 -1.18
CA SER A 26 -1.01 -8.65 -2.22
C SER A 26 -0.48 -7.21 -2.26
N PRO A 27 0.83 -6.96 -2.02
CA PRO A 27 1.44 -5.63 -2.10
C PRO A 27 1.47 -5.08 -3.53
N ASN A 28 1.37 -5.96 -4.52
CA ASN A 28 1.44 -5.65 -5.95
C ASN A 28 0.05 -5.62 -6.62
N ALA A 29 -1.04 -5.70 -5.85
CA ALA A 29 -2.38 -5.60 -6.40
C ALA A 29 -2.54 -4.27 -7.15
N ALA A 30 -3.03 -4.32 -8.39
CA ALA A 30 -3.22 -3.14 -9.21
C ALA A 30 -4.69 -2.66 -9.23
N THR A 31 -4.90 -1.34 -9.22
CA THR A 31 -6.19 -0.73 -9.59
C THR A 31 -6.46 -0.91 -11.09
N ARG A 32 -7.62 -0.44 -11.57
CA ARG A 32 -7.93 -0.42 -13.02
C ARG A 32 -6.97 0.47 -13.81
N ASP A 33 -6.40 1.47 -13.15
CA ASP A 33 -5.44 2.42 -13.74
C ASP A 33 -3.99 1.98 -13.52
N GLN A 34 -3.76 0.70 -13.19
CA GLN A 34 -2.43 0.13 -12.95
C GLN A 34 -1.65 0.74 -11.78
N TYR A 35 -2.32 1.43 -10.86
CA TYR A 35 -1.69 1.89 -9.62
C TYR A 35 -1.60 0.76 -8.60
N THR A 36 -0.45 0.61 -7.96
CA THR A 36 -0.23 -0.28 -6.82
C THR A 36 -0.35 0.53 -5.53
N PRO A 37 -0.44 -0.12 -4.35
CA PRO A 37 -0.28 0.56 -3.06
C PRO A 37 0.97 1.43 -2.99
N LEU A 38 2.09 0.98 -3.57
CA LEU A 38 3.35 1.73 -3.61
C LEU A 38 3.24 2.99 -4.47
N HIS A 39 2.62 2.91 -5.66
CA HIS A 39 2.37 4.10 -6.49
C HIS A 39 1.55 5.16 -5.74
N ILE A 40 0.54 4.73 -4.98
CA ILE A 40 -0.28 5.64 -4.18
C ILE A 40 0.52 6.26 -3.04
N ALA A 41 1.24 5.46 -2.27
CA ALA A 41 2.05 5.96 -1.14
C ALA A 41 3.11 6.97 -1.59
N ALA A 42 3.78 6.70 -2.72
CA ALA A 42 4.76 7.59 -3.31
C ALA A 42 4.12 8.91 -3.79
N LYS A 43 2.97 8.84 -4.48
CA LYS A 43 2.24 10.03 -4.96
C LYS A 43 1.83 10.98 -3.83
N VAL A 44 1.46 10.43 -2.68
CA VAL A 44 1.01 11.19 -1.48
C VAL A 44 2.17 11.52 -0.53
N GLN A 45 3.41 11.12 -0.86
CA GLN A 45 4.63 11.36 -0.07
C GLN A 45 4.60 10.72 1.33
N LEU A 46 3.96 9.55 1.45
CA LEU A 46 3.87 8.79 2.70
C LEU A 46 5.11 7.90 2.90
N LEU A 47 6.24 8.52 3.21
CA LEU A 47 7.54 7.84 3.34
C LEU A 47 7.52 6.61 4.25
N PRO A 48 6.84 6.61 5.43
CA PRO A 48 6.78 5.42 6.27
C PRO A 48 6.09 4.22 5.58
N VAL A 49 5.02 4.48 4.81
CA VAL A 49 4.33 3.45 4.04
C VAL A 49 5.18 2.98 2.86
N VAL A 50 5.87 3.89 2.18
CA VAL A 50 6.82 3.53 1.09
C VAL A 50 7.88 2.58 1.61
N ALA A 51 8.48 2.87 2.78
CA ALA A 51 9.46 2.01 3.40
C ALA A 51 8.92 0.60 3.70
N LEU A 52 7.71 0.51 4.28
CA LEU A 52 7.05 -0.77 4.58
C LEU A 52 6.77 -1.58 3.32
N LEU A 53 6.27 -0.94 2.26
CA LEU A 53 5.93 -1.63 1.02
C LEU A 53 7.17 -2.09 0.25
N ILE A 54 8.28 -1.35 0.29
CA ILE A 54 9.54 -1.77 -0.36
C ILE A 54 10.16 -2.98 0.34
N GLN A 55 10.05 -3.09 1.67
CA GLN A 55 10.64 -4.22 2.43
C GLN A 55 9.98 -5.57 2.15
N ILE A 56 8.78 -5.58 1.56
CA ILE A 56 7.94 -6.78 1.41
C ILE A 56 7.81 -7.21 -0.07
N ILE A 57 8.29 -6.39 -1.03
CA ILE A 57 8.37 -6.72 -2.46
C ILE A 57 9.73 -7.35 -2.76
#